data_AF-A0A9E3X4Y3-F1
#
_entry.id   AF-A0A9E3X4Y3-F1
#
_cell.length_a   1.000
_cell.length_b   1.000
_cell.length_c   1.000
_cell.angle_alpha   90.00
_cell.angle_beta   90.00
_cell.angle_gamma   90.00
#
_symmetry.space_group_name_H-M   'P 1'
#
loop_
_entity.id
_entity.type
_entity.pdbx_description
1 polymer ?
#
loop_
_entity_poly.entity_id
_entity_poly.type
_entity_poly.pdbx_seq_one_letter_code
_entity_poly.pdbx_strand_id
1 'polypeptide(L)'
;MARELTLLGVFAHPDDESFGSGGTLARYAQEGKAVHVIIATDGIAGSVEESTQLADHDSLAQIRSTELSNAAVALGVTSIWSLPYRDSGMRNTDANLHPDTLMQQPLPKITEELIGHIQRLQPDVIVTHDPFGGYGHPDHVRCCEATTAAFHQIRSQAMDGAYRPRKLYYSALDKRFLKAIVKIMPLFRQDPRKIGRNQDIDLVEISRWET
;
A
#
# COMPACT_ATOMS: atom_id res chain seq x y z
N MET A 1 15.08 29.56 4.61
CA MET A 1 13.67 29.17 4.86
C MET A 1 13.67 27.72 5.34
N ALA A 2 12.77 27.33 6.25
CA ALA A 2 12.66 25.93 6.63
C ALA A 2 12.26 25.09 5.41
N ARG A 3 12.83 23.88 5.27
CA ARG A 3 12.48 22.94 4.22
C ARG A 3 10.97 22.66 4.27
N GLU A 4 10.33 22.62 3.10
CA GLU A 4 8.94 22.19 2.98
C GLU A 4 8.78 20.77 3.55
N LEU A 5 7.71 20.55 4.34
CA LEU A 5 7.45 19.24 4.90
C LEU A 5 6.91 18.31 3.82
N THR A 6 7.48 17.12 3.75
CA THR A 6 7.15 16.13 2.72
C THR A 6 6.59 14.85 3.34
N LEU A 7 5.47 14.38 2.81
CA LEU A 7 4.83 13.11 3.14
C LEU A 7 5.02 12.12 1.98
N LEU A 8 5.41 10.89 2.29
CA LEU A 8 5.48 9.79 1.33
C LEU A 8 4.55 8.66 1.77
N GLY A 9 3.59 8.28 0.92
CA GLY A 9 2.88 7.01 1.03
C GLY A 9 3.56 5.94 0.18
N VAL A 10 3.76 4.75 0.73
CA VAL A 10 4.29 3.57 0.00
C VAL A 10 3.28 2.44 0.14
N PHE A 11 2.64 2.08 -0.96
CA PHE A 11 1.55 1.11 -1.00
C PHE A 11 1.77 0.03 -2.06
N ALA A 12 0.96 -1.02 -2.02
CA ALA A 12 1.19 -2.21 -2.82
C ALA A 12 0.53 -2.08 -4.18
N HIS A 13 -0.74 -1.66 -4.22
CA HIS A 13 -1.55 -1.70 -5.44
C HIS A 13 -2.16 -0.34 -5.80
N PRO A 14 -2.51 -0.14 -7.09
CA PRO A 14 -3.29 1.01 -7.55
C PRO A 14 -4.70 1.02 -6.94
N ASP A 15 -4.93 1.79 -5.87
CA ASP A 15 -6.17 1.99 -5.09
C ASP A 15 -5.88 2.10 -3.58
N ASP A 16 -4.84 1.44 -3.08
CA ASP A 16 -4.44 1.44 -1.67
C ASP A 16 -4.17 2.85 -1.13
N GLU A 17 -3.67 3.76 -1.96
CA GLU A 17 -3.41 5.14 -1.54
C GLU A 17 -4.70 5.88 -1.21
N SER A 18 -5.78 5.54 -1.94
CA SER A 18 -7.12 6.05 -1.74
C SER A 18 -7.83 5.30 -0.59
N PHE A 19 -7.61 3.99 -0.49
CA PHE A 19 -8.22 3.14 0.52
C PHE A 19 -7.42 3.10 1.83
N GLY A 20 -7.84 3.93 2.79
CA GLY A 20 -7.27 3.99 4.14
C GLY A 20 -6.53 5.29 4.39
N SER A 21 -5.49 5.59 3.60
CA SER A 21 -4.70 6.82 3.78
C SER A 21 -5.21 8.02 2.98
N GLY A 22 -6.16 7.85 2.06
CA GLY A 22 -6.59 8.88 1.11
C GLY A 22 -7.00 10.21 1.76
N GLY A 23 -7.79 10.15 2.83
CA GLY A 23 -8.18 11.36 3.58
C GLY A 23 -6.99 12.11 4.21
N THR A 24 -5.97 11.37 4.67
CA THR A 24 -4.72 11.96 5.21
C THR A 24 -3.87 12.56 4.10
N LEU A 25 -3.70 11.86 2.98
CA LEU A 25 -2.95 12.34 1.83
C LEU A 25 -3.57 13.64 1.26
N ALA A 26 -4.88 13.62 1.02
CA ALA A 26 -5.59 14.77 0.46
C ALA A 26 -5.57 15.97 1.40
N ARG A 27 -5.70 15.75 2.71
CA ARG A 27 -5.59 16.80 3.70
C ARG A 27 -4.22 17.49 3.65
N TYR A 28 -3.12 16.74 3.68
CA TYR A 28 -1.79 17.35 3.66
C TYR A 28 -1.47 18.02 2.32
N ALA A 29 -1.98 17.49 1.21
CA ALA A 29 -1.90 18.16 -0.08
C ALA A 29 -2.64 19.52 -0.07
N GLN A 30 -3.87 19.57 0.46
CA GLN A 30 -4.64 20.81 0.59
C GLN A 30 -3.99 21.82 1.54
N GLU A 31 -3.28 21.36 2.57
CA GLU A 31 -2.46 22.20 3.46
C GLU A 31 -1.14 22.67 2.82
N GLY A 32 -0.97 22.43 1.51
CA GLY A 32 0.18 22.86 0.71
C GLY A 32 1.47 22.12 1.06
N LYS A 33 1.40 20.85 1.47
CA LYS A 33 2.58 20.01 1.69
C LYS A 33 2.88 19.20 0.43
N ALA A 34 4.15 18.89 0.22
CA ALA A 34 4.55 17.94 -0.81
C ALA A 34 4.11 16.53 -0.38
N VAL A 35 3.23 15.90 -1.17
CA VAL A 35 2.71 14.55 -0.91
C VAL A 35 3.07 13.67 -2.09
N HIS A 36 3.88 12.64 -1.86
CA HIS A 36 4.27 11.68 -2.88
C HIS A 36 3.67 10.31 -2.57
N VAL A 37 3.38 9.54 -3.61
CA VAL A 37 2.90 8.16 -3.50
C VAL A 37 3.81 7.26 -4.33
N ILE A 38 4.22 6.14 -3.76
CA ILE A 38 4.85 5.02 -4.47
C ILE A 38 3.86 3.85 -4.45
N ILE A 39 3.57 3.29 -5.62
CA ILE A 39 2.81 2.05 -5.78
C ILE A 39 3.75 0.95 -6.25
N ALA A 40 3.81 -0.14 -5.49
CA ALA A 40 4.80 -1.19 -5.73
C ALA A 40 4.46 -2.08 -6.93
N THR A 41 3.18 -2.28 -7.25
CA THR A 41 2.75 -3.26 -8.25
C THR A 41 1.82 -2.70 -9.31
N ASP A 42 1.70 -3.43 -10.42
CA ASP A 42 0.83 -3.09 -11.57
C ASP A 42 -0.66 -3.40 -11.36
N GLY A 43 -1.02 -4.12 -10.30
CA GLY A 43 -2.40 -4.49 -9.98
C GLY A 43 -3.04 -5.51 -10.94
N ILE A 44 -2.24 -6.21 -11.75
CA ILE A 44 -2.74 -7.10 -12.83
C ILE A 44 -3.49 -8.33 -12.31
N ALA A 45 -3.30 -8.73 -11.05
CA ALA A 45 -3.94 -9.89 -10.45
C ALA A 45 -5.29 -9.56 -9.78
N GLY A 46 -5.74 -8.30 -9.90
CA GLY A 46 -7.05 -7.86 -9.41
C GLY A 46 -8.23 -8.43 -10.20
N SER A 47 -9.42 -8.36 -9.61
CA SER A 47 -10.69 -8.76 -10.25
C SER A 47 -11.47 -7.56 -10.76
N VAL A 48 -12.14 -7.70 -11.90
CA VAL A 48 -13.13 -6.73 -12.40
C VAL A 48 -14.54 -7.30 -12.27
N GLU A 49 -15.55 -6.43 -12.21
CA GLU A 49 -16.93 -6.93 -12.27
C GLU A 49 -17.19 -7.62 -13.62
N GLU A 50 -17.94 -8.71 -13.59
CA GLU A 50 -18.25 -9.50 -14.79
C GLU A 50 -19.01 -8.70 -15.87
N SER A 51 -19.74 -7.66 -15.46
CA SER A 51 -20.40 -6.69 -16.35
C SER A 51 -19.46 -5.65 -16.94
N THR A 52 -18.25 -5.52 -16.44
CA THR A 52 -17.27 -4.54 -16.91
C THR A 52 -16.59 -5.08 -18.16
N GLN A 53 -16.88 -4.43 -19.30
CA GLN A 53 -16.12 -4.67 -20.52
C GLN A 53 -14.81 -3.88 -20.44
N LEU A 54 -13.69 -4.58 -20.44
CA LEU A 54 -12.40 -3.97 -20.70
C LEU A 54 -12.36 -3.54 -22.17
N ALA A 55 -11.76 -2.38 -22.46
CA ALA A 55 -11.54 -1.99 -23.84
C ALA A 55 -10.67 -3.06 -24.54
N ASP A 56 -10.96 -3.35 -25.81
CA ASP A 56 -10.41 -4.49 -26.58
C ASP A 56 -8.86 -4.59 -26.63
N HIS A 57 -8.15 -3.55 -26.18
CA HIS A 57 -6.69 -3.44 -26.29
C HIS A 57 -5.99 -3.15 -24.95
N ASP A 58 -6.75 -2.86 -23.89
CA ASP A 58 -6.18 -2.48 -22.61
C ASP A 58 -6.06 -3.69 -21.69
N SER A 59 -4.86 -3.92 -21.19
CA SER A 59 -4.65 -4.81 -20.04
C SER A 59 -5.19 -4.16 -18.76
N LEU A 60 -5.59 -4.99 -17.79
CA LEU A 60 -6.06 -4.49 -16.49
C LEU A 60 -5.04 -3.56 -15.81
N ALA A 61 -3.74 -3.84 -15.94
CA ALA A 61 -2.68 -2.97 -15.44
C ALA A 61 -2.68 -1.57 -16.08
N GLN A 62 -2.95 -1.47 -17.38
CA GLN A 62 -3.04 -0.17 -18.07
C GLN A 62 -4.25 0.63 -17.59
N ILE A 63 -5.39 -0.04 -17.40
CA ILE A 63 -6.60 0.56 -16.85
C ILE A 63 -6.32 1.07 -15.43
N ARG A 64 -5.78 0.21 -14.55
CA ARG A 64 -5.44 0.57 -13.17
C ARG A 64 -4.38 1.68 -13.07
N SER A 65 -3.44 1.75 -13.99
CA SER A 65 -2.48 2.86 -14.09
C SER A 65 -3.18 4.20 -14.40
N THR A 66 -4.18 4.16 -15.28
CA THR A 66 -5.01 5.34 -15.59
C THR A 66 -5.90 5.73 -14.41
N GLU A 67 -6.53 4.76 -13.74
CA GLU A 67 -7.34 4.97 -12.54
C GLU A 67 -6.51 5.60 -11.41
N LEU A 68 -5.32 5.07 -11.13
CA LEU A 68 -4.38 5.63 -10.16
C LEU A 68 -3.98 7.06 -10.49
N SER A 69 -3.70 7.35 -11.77
CA SER A 69 -3.38 8.70 -12.22
C SER A 69 -4.52 9.67 -11.93
N ASN A 70 -5.76 9.26 -12.19
CA ASN A 70 -6.96 10.07 -11.88
C ASN A 70 -7.17 10.23 -10.38
N ALA A 71 -6.99 9.16 -9.60
CA ALA A 71 -7.11 9.19 -8.15
C ALA A 71 -6.09 10.14 -7.52
N ALA A 72 -4.85 10.13 -7.98
CA ALA A 72 -3.82 11.07 -7.53
C ALA A 72 -4.14 12.53 -7.82
N VAL A 73 -4.69 12.83 -9.00
CA VAL A 73 -5.17 14.18 -9.33
C VAL A 73 -6.27 14.58 -8.35
N ALA A 74 -7.23 13.70 -8.07
CA ALA A 74 -8.33 13.97 -7.14
C ALA A 74 -7.84 14.16 -5.69
N LEU A 75 -6.83 13.39 -5.26
CA LEU A 75 -6.20 13.52 -3.95
C LEU A 75 -5.27 14.75 -3.87
N GLY A 76 -4.87 15.33 -5.00
CA GLY A 76 -3.94 16.47 -5.04
C GLY A 76 -2.49 16.10 -4.72
N VAL A 77 -2.09 14.83 -4.89
CA VAL A 77 -0.71 14.42 -4.60
C VAL A 77 0.26 15.05 -5.60
N THR A 78 1.46 15.39 -5.13
CA THR A 78 2.52 16.04 -5.90
C THR A 78 3.10 15.13 -6.98
N SER A 79 3.24 13.83 -6.70
CA SER A 79 3.69 12.87 -7.71
C SER A 79 3.33 11.43 -7.32
N ILE A 80 3.12 10.59 -8.34
CA ILE A 80 3.11 9.13 -8.20
C ILE A 80 4.38 8.54 -8.79
N TRP A 81 4.86 7.45 -8.20
CA TRP A 81 5.91 6.60 -8.73
C TRP A 81 5.42 5.16 -8.73
N SER A 82 5.58 4.45 -9.84
CA SER A 82 5.25 3.03 -9.94
C SER A 82 6.54 2.21 -9.98
N LEU A 83 6.63 1.17 -9.15
CA LEU A 83 7.73 0.21 -9.20
C LEU A 83 7.41 -0.91 -10.22
N PRO A 84 8.43 -1.59 -10.76
CA PRO A 84 8.25 -2.51 -11.89
C PRO A 84 7.87 -3.93 -11.46
N TYR A 85 7.07 -4.09 -10.41
CA TYR A 85 6.69 -5.41 -9.89
C TYR A 85 5.30 -5.83 -10.33
N ARG A 86 5.15 -7.12 -10.57
CA ARG A 86 3.84 -7.71 -10.83
C ARG A 86 3.07 -7.86 -9.51
N ASP A 87 1.78 -7.60 -9.54
CA ASP A 87 0.86 -7.96 -8.46
C ASP A 87 0.90 -9.47 -8.19
N SER A 88 1.14 -9.85 -6.95
CA SER A 88 1.23 -11.25 -6.52
C SER A 88 -0.13 -11.93 -6.43
N GLY A 89 -1.22 -11.16 -6.38
CA GLY A 89 -2.55 -11.66 -6.09
C GLY A 89 -2.71 -12.13 -4.64
N MET A 90 -3.91 -12.64 -4.33
CA MET A 90 -4.27 -13.08 -2.98
C MET A 90 -3.42 -14.27 -2.51
N ARG A 91 -3.34 -14.45 -1.18
CA ARG A 91 -2.59 -15.57 -0.56
C ARG A 91 -3.05 -16.91 -1.13
N ASN A 92 -2.09 -17.80 -1.36
CA ASN A 92 -2.32 -19.19 -1.77
C ASN A 92 -3.04 -19.30 -3.13
N THR A 93 -2.79 -18.35 -4.03
CA THR A 93 -3.28 -18.40 -5.42
C THR A 93 -2.13 -18.71 -6.37
N ASP A 94 -2.45 -19.24 -7.56
CA ASP A 94 -1.43 -19.55 -8.59
C ASP A 94 -0.65 -18.31 -9.03
N ALA A 95 -1.24 -17.11 -8.91
CA ALA A 95 -0.57 -15.85 -9.20
C ALA A 95 0.71 -15.65 -8.36
N ASN A 96 0.72 -16.15 -7.11
CA ASN A 96 1.88 -16.09 -6.21
C ASN A 96 3.13 -16.78 -6.78
N LEU A 97 2.96 -17.72 -7.72
CA LEU A 97 4.07 -18.50 -8.29
C LEU A 97 4.80 -17.76 -9.43
N HIS A 98 4.24 -16.67 -9.94
CA HIS A 98 4.85 -15.94 -11.04
C HIS A 98 6.15 -15.25 -10.60
N PRO A 99 7.29 -15.43 -11.30
CA PRO A 99 8.60 -15.00 -10.82
C PRO A 99 8.73 -13.48 -10.66
N ASP A 100 8.03 -12.71 -11.49
CA ASP A 100 8.09 -11.23 -11.45
C ASP A 100 7.20 -10.59 -10.37
N THR A 101 6.52 -11.40 -9.57
CA THR A 101 5.66 -10.87 -8.50
C THR A 101 6.46 -10.27 -7.36
N LEU A 102 5.95 -9.21 -6.74
CA LEU A 102 6.63 -8.53 -5.65
C LEU A 102 7.01 -9.49 -4.52
N MET A 103 6.14 -10.46 -4.18
CA MET A 103 6.42 -11.45 -3.14
C MET A 103 7.58 -12.40 -3.47
N GLN A 104 7.88 -12.62 -4.76
CA GLN A 104 8.99 -13.47 -5.20
C GLN A 104 10.32 -12.71 -5.31
N GLN A 105 10.30 -11.38 -5.29
CA GLN A 105 11.52 -10.59 -5.38
C GLN A 105 12.30 -10.61 -4.05
N PRO A 106 13.65 -10.65 -4.09
CA PRO A 106 14.45 -10.57 -2.88
C PRO A 106 14.17 -9.27 -2.13
N LEU A 107 13.87 -9.36 -0.82
CA LEU A 107 13.61 -8.19 0.02
C LEU A 107 14.70 -7.09 -0.11
N PRO A 108 16.02 -7.39 -0.10
CA PRO A 108 17.04 -6.37 -0.27
C PRO A 108 16.95 -5.58 -1.58
N LYS A 109 16.47 -6.21 -2.67
CA LYS A 109 16.30 -5.55 -3.97
C LYS A 109 15.22 -4.46 -3.89
N ILE A 110 14.06 -4.80 -3.32
CA ILE A 110 12.95 -3.86 -3.14
C ILE A 110 13.35 -2.75 -2.17
N THR A 111 14.04 -3.11 -1.07
CA THR A 111 14.54 -2.14 -0.10
C THR A 111 15.48 -1.12 -0.74
N GLU A 112 16.45 -1.56 -1.55
CA GLU A 112 17.39 -0.64 -2.21
C GLU A 112 16.70 0.30 -3.19
N GLU A 113 15.71 -0.19 -3.94
CA GLU A 113 14.92 0.64 -4.83
C GLU A 113 14.13 1.72 -4.05
N LEU A 114 13.48 1.33 -2.95
CA LEU A 114 12.79 2.27 -2.06
C LEU A 114 13.76 3.27 -1.43
N ILE A 115 14.98 2.86 -1.07
CA ILE A 115 16.01 3.76 -0.56
C ILE A 115 16.31 4.85 -1.59
N GLY A 116 16.49 4.49 -2.86
CA GLY A 116 16.71 5.44 -3.95
C GLY A 116 15.59 6.48 -4.06
N HIS A 117 14.33 6.04 -3.99
CA HIS A 117 13.18 6.96 -3.99
C HIS A 117 13.11 7.83 -2.73
N ILE A 118 13.32 7.26 -1.54
CA ILE A 118 13.28 8.00 -0.27
C ILE A 118 14.40 9.03 -0.21
N GLN A 119 15.61 8.72 -0.70
CA GLN A 119 16.71 9.67 -0.77
C GLN A 119 16.45 10.79 -1.78
N ARG A 120 15.78 10.47 -2.89
CA ARG A 120 15.38 11.46 -3.91
C ARG A 120 14.30 12.42 -3.40
N LEU A 121 13.27 11.88 -2.76
CA LEU A 121 12.09 12.64 -2.33
C LEU A 121 12.28 13.30 -0.95
N GLN A 122 13.22 12.79 -0.16
CA GLN A 122 13.53 13.26 1.18
C GLN A 122 12.30 13.43 2.12
N PRO A 123 11.35 12.48 2.22
CA PRO A 123 10.18 12.64 3.07
C PRO A 123 10.51 12.86 4.55
N ASP A 124 9.77 13.75 5.22
CA ASP A 124 9.80 13.84 6.68
C ASP A 124 9.04 12.68 7.32
N VAL A 125 7.94 12.27 6.69
CA VAL A 125 7.05 11.21 7.17
C VAL A 125 6.82 10.19 6.06
N ILE A 126 6.94 8.91 6.42
CA ILE A 126 6.60 7.78 5.55
C ILE A 126 5.39 7.06 6.16
N VAL A 127 4.42 6.72 5.32
CA VAL A 127 3.25 5.89 5.66
C VAL A 127 3.26 4.66 4.77
N THR A 128 3.05 3.48 5.34
CA THR A 128 2.90 2.21 4.60
C THR A 128 1.89 1.30 5.30
N HIS A 129 1.68 0.10 4.77
CA HIS A 129 0.81 -0.92 5.35
C HIS A 129 1.27 -1.36 6.73
N ASP A 130 0.37 -1.84 7.59
CA ASP A 130 0.79 -2.50 8.84
C ASP A 130 1.51 -3.83 8.60
N PRO A 131 2.26 -4.36 9.60
CA PRO A 131 3.02 -5.60 9.43
C PRO A 131 2.20 -6.84 9.06
N PHE A 132 0.90 -6.87 9.36
CA PHE A 132 0.02 -7.94 8.89
C PHE A 132 -0.43 -7.75 7.43
N GLY A 133 -0.30 -6.54 6.89
CA GLY A 133 -0.76 -6.18 5.55
C GLY A 133 -2.27 -5.94 5.49
N GLY A 134 -2.86 -5.36 6.54
CA GLY A 134 -4.29 -5.05 6.65
C GLY A 134 -5.16 -6.30 6.78
N TYR A 135 -5.38 -6.96 5.65
CA TYR A 135 -6.14 -8.20 5.51
C TYR A 135 -5.27 -9.40 5.13
N GLY A 136 -3.95 -9.23 5.19
CA GLY A 136 -3.00 -10.31 4.93
C GLY A 136 -2.45 -10.34 3.51
N HIS A 137 -2.77 -9.39 2.63
CA HIS A 137 -2.28 -9.48 1.26
C HIS A 137 -0.74 -9.63 1.21
N PRO A 138 -0.18 -10.62 0.46
CA PRO A 138 1.26 -10.87 0.44
C PRO A 138 2.07 -9.63 0.04
N ASP A 139 1.58 -8.87 -0.93
CA ASP A 139 2.23 -7.62 -1.35
C ASP A 139 2.17 -6.51 -0.31
N HIS A 140 1.12 -6.41 0.50
CA HIS A 140 1.05 -5.41 1.56
C HIS A 140 2.11 -5.71 2.62
N VAL A 141 2.25 -6.99 3.00
CA VAL A 141 3.29 -7.47 3.92
C VAL A 141 4.67 -7.16 3.35
N ARG A 142 4.95 -7.56 2.10
CA ARG A 142 6.26 -7.34 1.49
C ARG A 142 6.60 -5.86 1.32
N CYS A 143 5.62 -5.03 0.98
CA CYS A 143 5.75 -3.58 0.88
C CYS A 143 6.07 -2.96 2.26
N CYS A 144 5.38 -3.39 3.31
CA CYS A 144 5.67 -2.97 4.69
C CYS A 144 7.09 -3.37 5.12
N GLU A 145 7.49 -4.62 4.88
CA GLU A 145 8.84 -5.13 5.19
C GLU A 145 9.92 -4.28 4.52
N ALA A 146 9.81 -4.06 3.22
CA ALA A 146 10.80 -3.32 2.43
C ALA A 146 10.85 -1.85 2.85
N THR A 147 9.69 -1.22 3.05
CA THR A 147 9.62 0.19 3.49
C THR A 147 10.20 0.38 4.88
N THR A 148 9.92 -0.54 5.79
CA THR A 148 10.46 -0.52 7.16
C THR A 148 11.97 -0.70 7.15
N ALA A 149 12.48 -1.67 6.39
CA ALA A 149 13.91 -1.89 6.21
C ALA A 149 14.60 -0.64 5.63
N ALA A 150 14.04 -0.04 4.58
CA ALA A 150 14.58 1.16 3.95
C ALA A 150 14.64 2.34 4.92
N PHE A 151 13.57 2.58 5.68
CA PHE A 151 13.51 3.64 6.69
C PHE A 151 14.62 3.49 7.74
N HIS A 152 14.79 2.28 8.29
CA HIS A 152 15.82 2.03 9.32
C HIS A 152 17.23 2.06 8.75
N GLN A 153 17.45 1.53 7.54
CA GLN A 153 18.75 1.52 6.89
C GLN A 153 19.25 2.94 6.58
N ILE A 154 18.39 3.81 6.04
CA ILE A 154 18.76 5.22 5.79
C ILE A 154 19.17 5.90 7.10
N ARG A 155 18.41 5.65 8.17
CA ARG A 155 18.68 6.27 9.47
C ARG A 155 19.96 5.75 10.14
N SER A 156 20.30 4.48 9.96
CA SER A 156 21.51 3.89 10.55
C SER A 156 22.78 4.29 9.79
N GLN A 157 22.67 4.54 8.48
CA GLN A 157 23.80 4.91 7.62
C GLN A 157 23.99 6.43 7.49
N ALA A 158 23.01 7.24 7.91
CA ALA A 158 23.11 8.69 7.84
C ALA A 158 24.23 9.24 8.73
N MET A 159 25.22 9.89 8.09
CA MET A 159 26.23 10.69 8.80
C MET A 159 25.59 11.94 9.43
N ASP A 160 26.31 12.58 10.36
CA ASP A 160 25.85 13.82 10.98
C ASP A 160 25.56 14.90 9.94
N GLY A 161 24.37 15.49 10.02
CA GLY A 161 23.88 16.50 9.08
C GLY A 161 23.28 15.95 7.79
N ALA A 162 23.37 14.64 7.53
CA ALA A 162 22.71 14.02 6.38
C ALA A 162 21.18 13.93 6.55
N TYR A 163 20.47 13.85 5.42
CA TYR A 163 19.03 13.65 5.42
C TYR A 163 18.66 12.33 6.10
N ARG A 164 17.58 12.36 6.90
CA ARG A 164 16.96 11.17 7.50
C ARG A 164 15.45 11.35 7.60
N PRO A 165 14.64 10.35 7.18
CA PRO A 165 13.20 10.41 7.38
C PRO A 165 12.92 10.43 8.89
N ARG A 166 11.98 11.28 9.33
CA ARG A 166 11.78 11.54 10.77
C ARG A 166 10.85 10.54 11.41
N LYS A 167 9.81 10.12 10.70
CA LYS A 167 8.75 9.24 11.23
C LYS A 167 8.33 8.21 10.20
N LEU A 168 8.05 7.00 10.68
CA LEU A 168 7.39 5.93 9.96
C LEU A 168 6.07 5.63 10.68
N TYR A 169 4.98 5.58 9.92
CA TYR A 169 3.67 5.18 10.40
C TYR A 169 3.12 4.03 9.57
N TYR A 170 2.33 3.19 10.23
CA TYR A 170 1.62 2.09 9.61
C TYR A 170 0.13 2.40 9.55
N SER A 171 -0.48 2.28 8.38
CA SER A 171 -1.93 2.35 8.23
C SER A 171 -2.55 1.13 8.91
N ALA A 172 -3.49 1.36 9.82
CA ALA A 172 -4.09 0.30 10.61
C ALA A 172 -5.59 0.54 10.80
N LEU A 173 -6.34 -0.56 10.87
CA LEU A 173 -7.75 -0.54 11.24
C LEU A 173 -7.90 -0.62 12.77
N ASP A 174 -8.84 0.13 13.35
CA ASP A 174 -9.12 0.03 14.79
C ASP A 174 -9.61 -1.38 15.13
N LYS A 175 -8.77 -2.14 15.84
CA LYS A 175 -9.04 -3.53 16.22
C LYS A 175 -10.26 -3.65 17.14
N ARG A 176 -10.60 -2.62 17.93
CA ARG A 176 -11.81 -2.64 18.78
C ARG A 176 -13.06 -2.60 17.92
N PHE A 177 -13.05 -1.75 16.89
CA PHE A 177 -14.12 -1.66 15.92
C PHE A 177 -14.27 -2.97 15.13
N LEU A 178 -13.17 -3.55 14.64
CA LEU A 178 -13.17 -4.87 13.99
C LEU A 178 -13.71 -5.98 14.89
N LYS A 179 -13.24 -6.07 16.15
CA LYS A 179 -13.74 -7.06 17.13
C LYS A 179 -15.23 -6.90 17.40
N ALA A 180 -15.75 -5.68 17.40
CA ALA A 180 -17.18 -5.42 17.53
C ALA A 180 -17.96 -5.90 16.31
N ILE A 181 -17.50 -5.57 15.10
CA ILE A 181 -18.09 -6.05 13.84
C ILE A 181 -18.13 -7.58 13.80
N VAL A 182 -17.00 -8.25 14.02
CA VAL A 182 -16.90 -9.72 13.99
C VAL A 182 -17.91 -10.41 14.93
N LYS A 183 -18.21 -9.81 16.08
CA LYS A 183 -19.21 -10.33 17.03
C LYS A 183 -20.65 -10.11 16.57
N ILE A 184 -20.90 -9.06 15.79
CA ILE A 184 -22.24 -8.64 15.34
C ILE A 184 -22.64 -9.36 14.06
N MET A 185 -21.70 -9.61 13.13
CA MET A 185 -22.00 -10.18 11.81
C MET A 185 -22.79 -11.51 11.82
N PRO A 186 -22.52 -12.48 12.72
CA PRO A 186 -23.31 -13.70 12.79
C PRO A 186 -24.80 -13.47 13.12
N LEU A 187 -25.14 -12.38 13.83
CA LEU A 187 -26.52 -12.01 14.13
C LEU A 187 -27.31 -11.64 12.86
N PHE A 188 -26.62 -11.22 11.80
CA PHE A 188 -27.18 -10.88 10.50
C PHE A 188 -26.92 -11.98 9.44
N ARG A 189 -26.57 -13.20 9.86
CA ARG A 189 -26.23 -14.35 8.99
C ARG A 189 -25.07 -14.07 8.02
N GLN A 190 -24.15 -13.18 8.40
CA GLN A 190 -22.91 -12.94 7.66
C GLN A 190 -21.76 -13.70 8.32
N ASP A 191 -20.95 -14.42 7.52
CA ASP A 191 -19.76 -15.12 8.01
C ASP A 191 -18.55 -14.17 8.06
N PRO A 192 -18.05 -13.78 9.25
CA PRO A 192 -16.92 -12.85 9.37
C PRO A 192 -15.60 -13.41 8.84
N ARG A 193 -15.51 -14.71 8.53
CA ARG A 193 -14.31 -15.34 7.95
C ARG A 193 -14.27 -15.32 6.43
N LYS A 194 -15.38 -14.92 5.79
CA LYS A 194 -15.55 -14.95 4.33
C LYS A 194 -16.15 -13.64 3.85
N ILE A 195 -15.33 -12.60 3.90
CA ILE A 195 -15.72 -11.23 3.53
C ILE A 195 -15.21 -10.89 2.14
N GLY A 196 -15.88 -9.92 1.51
CA GLY A 196 -15.62 -9.52 0.13
C GLY A 196 -16.37 -10.38 -0.88
N ARG A 197 -16.40 -9.92 -2.13
CA ARG A 197 -17.04 -10.63 -3.25
C ARG A 197 -16.42 -12.01 -3.48
N ASN A 198 -15.10 -12.09 -3.29
CA ASN A 198 -14.31 -13.30 -3.51
C ASN A 198 -14.22 -14.20 -2.27
N GLN A 199 -14.81 -13.79 -1.14
CA GLN A 199 -14.92 -14.59 0.10
C GLN A 199 -13.55 -15.00 0.68
N ASP A 200 -12.54 -14.16 0.48
CA ASP A 200 -11.11 -14.41 0.71
C ASP A 200 -10.53 -13.57 1.88
N ILE A 201 -11.36 -12.73 2.52
CA ILE A 201 -10.95 -11.92 3.67
C ILE A 201 -11.51 -12.52 4.97
N ASP A 202 -10.63 -12.87 5.91
CA ASP A 202 -10.98 -13.33 7.26
C ASP A 202 -10.84 -12.20 8.30
N LEU A 203 -11.97 -11.55 8.66
CA LEU A 203 -11.97 -10.50 9.68
C LEU A 203 -11.66 -11.04 11.08
N VAL A 204 -11.89 -12.32 11.35
CA VAL A 204 -11.54 -12.94 12.63
C VAL A 204 -10.02 -12.98 12.78
N GLU A 205 -9.30 -13.43 11.75
CA GLU A 205 -7.84 -13.42 11.71
C GLU A 205 -7.31 -12.00 11.90
N ILE A 206 -7.80 -11.05 11.11
CA ILE A 206 -7.42 -9.63 11.17
C ILE A 206 -7.64 -9.04 12.57
N SER A 207 -8.76 -9.37 13.22
CA SER A 207 -9.10 -8.82 14.55
C SER A 207 -8.21 -9.35 15.68
N ARG A 208 -7.56 -10.50 15.46
CA ARG A 208 -6.73 -11.19 16.47
C ARG A 208 -5.25 -10.90 16.34
N TRP A 209 -4.80 -10.36 15.22
CA TRP A 209 -3.41 -9.95 15.04
C TRP A 209 -3.02 -8.83 16.01
N GLU A 210 -1.91 -9.01 16.72
CA GLU A 210 -1.29 -8.01 17.58
C GLU A 210 -0.11 -7.37 16.85
N THR A 211 -0.19 -6.05 16.63
CA THR A 211 0.87 -5.19 16.07
C THR A 211 1.81 -4.70 17.15
#